data_AF-A0A1S3ZP29-F1
#
_entry.id   AF-A0A1S3ZP29-F1
#
_cell.length_a   1.000
_cell.length_b   1.000
_cell.length_c   1.000
_cell.angle_alpha   90.00
_cell.angle_beta   90.00
_cell.angle_gamma   90.00
#
_symmetry.space_group_name_H-M   'P 1'
#
loop_
_entity.id
_entity.type
_entity.pdbx_description
1 polymer ?
#
loop_
_entity_poly.entity_id
_entity_poly.type
_entity_poly.pdbx_seq_one_letter_code
_entity_poly.pdbx_strand_id
1 'polypeptide(L)'
;MAVDKNKLDEEACSLRFYKIILSWDYLRLLKESDRKNHKKDKGDDDTAPGLKKAKNSYKDVEDYIATFEPLLFEEVKAQIVQGKKDDEEETQWMKAVTVGCSEIDGFHFPMISSSDAESISQNDLLLLSNKEFGEGKRLPTAYAFALVEDRRPDKIRLRMYLSGEVKQLSTEETEACPRLLNMRPLVTENAKLLHVLKICSLSTIAREYVALRSVISLPFKDLILSAAESNHTTEDHAWKISRPLKEFLESNHNKSQLDAINGPPGTGKTQTILGLLSAILHATPARVHSNRYPA
;
A
#
# COMPACT_ATOMS: atom_id res chain seq x y z
N MET A 1 2.80 -11.92 23.61
CA MET A 1 3.68 -10.78 23.95
C MET A 1 4.42 -10.22 22.73
N ALA A 2 5.10 -11.02 21.89
CA ALA A 2 5.67 -10.50 20.63
C ALA A 2 4.61 -10.22 19.53
N VAL A 3 3.55 -11.03 19.48
CA VAL A 3 2.45 -10.90 18.50
C VAL A 3 1.65 -9.61 18.69
N ASP A 4 1.37 -9.20 19.93
CA ASP A 4 0.62 -7.97 20.22
C ASP A 4 1.41 -6.71 19.88
N LYS A 5 2.75 -6.74 20.05
CA LYS A 5 3.61 -5.60 19.76
C LYS A 5 3.68 -5.32 18.26
N ASN A 6 3.84 -6.37 17.44
CA ASN A 6 3.87 -6.23 15.99
C ASN A 6 2.53 -5.68 15.45
N LYS A 7 1.40 -6.11 16.03
CA LYS A 7 0.08 -5.63 15.63
C LYS A 7 -0.14 -4.16 15.95
N LEU A 8 0.31 -3.71 17.13
CA LEU A 8 0.26 -2.28 17.52
C LEU A 8 1.16 -1.42 16.61
N ASP A 9 2.33 -1.93 16.24
CA ASP A 9 3.25 -1.22 15.33
C ASP A 9 2.68 -1.13 13.90
N GLU A 10 2.00 -2.18 13.41
CA GLU A 10 1.28 -2.16 12.13
C GLU A 10 0.13 -1.16 12.14
N GLU A 11 -0.70 -1.15 13.19
CA GLU A 11 -1.82 -0.21 13.34
C GLU A 11 -1.33 1.25 13.36
N ALA A 12 -0.25 1.54 14.09
CA ALA A 12 0.39 2.86 14.11
C ALA A 12 0.93 3.27 12.72
N CYS A 13 1.54 2.34 11.99
CA CYS A 13 2.00 2.58 10.62
C CYS A 13 0.83 2.90 9.68
N SER A 14 -0.25 2.12 9.73
CA SER A 14 -1.46 2.38 8.94
C SER A 14 -2.08 3.72 9.28
N LEU A 15 -2.14 4.10 10.57
CA LEU A 15 -2.64 5.41 10.99
C LEU A 15 -1.83 6.55 10.37
N ARG A 16 -0.49 6.47 10.38
CA ARG A 16 0.37 7.47 9.73
C ARG A 16 0.10 7.57 8.23
N PHE A 17 0.02 6.42 7.54
CA PHE A 17 -0.25 6.37 6.11
C PHE A 17 -1.56 7.07 5.75
N TYR A 18 -2.64 6.74 6.45
CA TYR A 18 -3.95 7.35 6.21
C TYR A 18 -3.99 8.81 6.63
N LYS A 19 -3.34 9.21 7.74
CA LYS A 19 -3.22 10.61 8.14
C LYS A 19 -2.64 11.46 7.02
N ILE A 20 -1.54 11.00 6.41
CA ILE A 20 -0.88 11.71 5.30
C ILE A 20 -1.82 11.85 4.11
N ILE A 21 -2.36 10.74 3.60
CA ILE A 21 -3.18 10.72 2.37
C ILE A 21 -4.48 11.48 2.56
N LEU A 22 -5.20 11.24 3.67
CA LEU A 22 -6.50 11.85 3.91
C LEU A 22 -6.41 13.37 4.12
N SER A 23 -5.22 13.87 4.46
CA SER A 23 -4.96 15.30 4.60
C SER A 23 -4.74 16.04 3.28
N TRP A 24 -4.47 15.33 2.19
CA TRP A 24 -4.10 15.95 0.91
C TRP A 24 -5.23 16.78 0.27
N ASP A 25 -4.80 17.69 -0.61
CA ASP A 25 -5.66 18.55 -1.41
C ASP A 25 -5.75 17.99 -2.83
N TYR A 26 -6.92 17.42 -3.16
CA TYR A 26 -7.17 16.83 -4.47
C TYR A 26 -6.98 17.82 -5.63
N LEU A 27 -7.45 19.07 -5.51
CA LEU A 27 -7.30 20.06 -6.59
C LEU A 27 -5.85 20.47 -6.78
N ARG A 28 -5.05 20.54 -5.71
CA ARG A 28 -3.62 20.78 -5.79
C ARG A 28 -2.90 19.62 -6.48
N LEU A 29 -3.25 18.38 -6.15
CA LEU A 29 -2.68 17.20 -6.81
C LEU A 29 -2.92 17.21 -8.33
N LEU A 30 -4.15 17.52 -8.77
CA LEU A 30 -4.47 17.66 -10.19
C LEU A 30 -3.64 18.76 -10.88
N LYS A 31 -3.51 19.94 -10.25
CA LYS A 31 -2.70 21.04 -10.79
C LYS A 31 -1.23 20.68 -10.90
N GLU A 32 -0.69 19.98 -9.89
CA GLU A 32 0.70 19.52 -9.89
C GLU A 32 0.95 18.50 -11.01
N SER A 33 0.03 17.57 -11.24
CA SER A 33 0.15 16.62 -12.35
C SER A 33 0.07 17.28 -13.72
N ASP A 34 -0.83 18.24 -13.92
CA ASP A 34 -0.95 18.95 -15.19
C ASP A 34 0.32 19.76 -15.50
N ARG A 35 0.90 20.39 -14.47
CA ARG A 35 2.19 21.09 -14.61
C ARG A 35 3.33 20.14 -14.94
N LYS A 36 3.38 18.95 -14.33
CA LYS A 36 4.39 17.91 -14.62
C LYS A 36 4.28 17.44 -16.08
N ASN A 37 3.07 17.18 -16.57
CA ASN A 37 2.84 16.79 -17.96
C ASN A 37 3.31 17.86 -18.94
N HIS A 38 2.95 19.13 -18.71
CA HIS A 38 3.40 20.24 -19.56
C HIS A 38 4.93 20.47 -19.56
N LYS A 39 5.62 20.17 -18.46
CA LYS A 39 7.09 20.23 -18.42
C LYS A 39 7.73 19.08 -19.17
N LYS A 40 7.17 17.87 -19.06
CA LYS A 40 7.62 16.68 -19.78
C LYS A 40 7.51 16.87 -21.30
N ASP A 41 6.42 17.47 -21.76
CA ASP A 41 6.24 17.83 -23.19
C ASP A 41 7.29 18.85 -23.69
N LYS A 42 7.90 19.62 -22.78
CA LYS A 42 8.95 20.59 -23.09
C LYS A 42 10.37 20.02 -22.93
N GLY A 43 10.53 18.73 -22.67
CA GLY A 43 11.82 18.05 -22.60
C GLY A 43 12.63 18.30 -21.32
N ASP A 44 12.01 18.83 -20.27
CA ASP A 44 12.65 19.10 -18.98
C ASP A 44 12.38 17.93 -18.03
N ASP A 45 13.25 16.90 -18.07
CA ASP A 45 13.16 15.70 -17.22
C ASP A 45 13.76 15.99 -15.83
N ASP A 46 13.15 16.92 -15.12
CA ASP A 46 13.54 17.21 -13.74
C ASP A 46 12.80 16.25 -12.80
N THR A 47 13.53 15.24 -12.33
CA THR A 47 13.12 14.36 -11.23
C THR A 47 12.54 15.23 -10.12
N ALA A 48 11.31 14.97 -9.67
CA ALA A 48 10.64 15.86 -8.70
C ALA A 48 11.58 16.15 -7.51
N PRO A 49 11.72 17.42 -7.09
CA PRO A 49 12.75 17.81 -6.12
C PRO A 49 12.58 17.01 -4.84
N GLY A 50 13.59 16.20 -4.50
CA GLY A 50 13.62 15.38 -3.29
C GLY A 50 13.40 13.87 -3.48
N LEU A 51 13.07 13.38 -4.68
CA LEU A 51 12.98 11.94 -4.94
C LEU A 51 14.36 11.32 -5.20
N LYS A 52 14.64 10.22 -4.51
CA LYS A 52 15.85 9.42 -4.72
C LYS A 52 15.57 8.30 -5.71
N LYS A 53 16.54 7.96 -6.56
CA LYS A 53 16.48 6.75 -7.39
C LYS A 53 16.64 5.51 -6.50
N ALA A 54 15.96 4.42 -6.88
CA ALA A 54 16.19 3.12 -6.27
C ALA A 54 17.67 2.72 -6.45
N LYS A 55 18.27 2.21 -5.37
CA LYS A 55 19.67 1.78 -5.32
C LYS A 55 19.77 0.27 -5.44
N ASN A 56 20.95 -0.19 -5.86
CA ASN A 56 21.27 -1.63 -5.89
C ASN A 56 21.50 -2.20 -4.50
N SER A 57 21.86 -1.37 -3.51
CA SER A 57 21.98 -1.76 -2.11
C SER A 57 21.77 -0.56 -1.20
N TYR A 58 21.48 -0.85 0.07
CA TYR A 58 21.15 0.11 1.11
C TYR A 58 22.01 -0.12 2.34
N LYS A 59 22.46 0.96 2.95
CA LYS A 59 23.35 0.91 4.11
C LYS A 59 22.64 0.31 5.34
N ASP A 60 21.42 0.72 5.56
CA ASP A 60 20.58 0.40 6.71
C ASP A 60 19.10 0.51 6.32
N VAL A 61 18.21 0.15 7.25
CA VAL A 61 16.75 0.17 7.03
C VAL A 61 16.28 1.61 6.79
N GLU A 62 16.86 2.57 7.48
CA GLU A 62 16.53 3.99 7.37
C GLU A 62 16.83 4.51 5.97
N ASP A 63 17.97 4.16 5.36
CA ASP A 63 18.30 4.51 3.98
C ASP A 63 17.34 3.88 2.96
N TYR A 64 16.89 2.63 3.21
CA TYR A 64 15.88 1.95 2.40
C TYR A 64 14.53 2.67 2.46
N ILE A 65 14.01 2.95 3.67
CA ILE A 65 12.74 3.65 3.88
C ILE A 65 12.81 5.08 3.31
N ALA A 66 13.90 5.81 3.54
CA ALA A 66 14.08 7.17 3.03
C ALA A 66 14.20 7.24 1.50
N THR A 67 14.37 6.11 0.82
CA THR A 67 14.34 6.01 -0.64
C THR A 67 12.94 5.63 -1.13
N PHE A 68 12.34 4.58 -0.58
CA PHE A 68 11.06 4.05 -1.08
C PHE A 68 9.81 4.75 -0.55
N GLU A 69 9.82 5.31 0.66
CA GLU A 69 8.61 5.94 1.23
C GLU A 69 8.12 7.14 0.39
N PRO A 70 9.00 8.08 -0.05
CA PRO A 70 8.58 9.15 -0.94
C PRO A 70 8.06 8.65 -2.30
N LEU A 71 8.69 7.62 -2.85
CA LEU A 71 8.29 7.02 -4.13
C LEU A 71 6.90 6.37 -4.03
N LEU A 72 6.64 5.66 -2.93
CA LEU A 72 5.34 5.07 -2.64
C LEU A 72 4.25 6.15 -2.57
N PHE A 73 4.48 7.28 -1.89
CA PHE A 73 3.50 8.37 -1.87
C PHE A 73 3.30 9.04 -3.24
N GLU A 74 4.32 9.10 -4.11
CA GLU A 74 4.12 9.57 -5.49
C GLU A 74 3.27 8.61 -6.31
N GLU A 75 3.37 7.30 -6.08
CA GLU A 75 2.48 6.31 -6.69
C GLU A 75 1.03 6.49 -6.23
N VAL A 76 0.78 6.76 -4.93
CA VAL A 76 -0.57 7.11 -4.45
C VAL A 76 -1.11 8.34 -5.19
N LYS A 77 -0.29 9.39 -5.35
CA LYS A 77 -0.70 10.59 -6.09
C LYS A 77 -0.99 10.28 -7.56
N ALA A 78 -0.19 9.44 -8.20
CA ALA A 78 -0.40 9.01 -9.58
C ALA A 78 -1.74 8.28 -9.73
N GLN A 79 -2.04 7.33 -8.83
CA GLN A 79 -3.32 6.61 -8.82
C GLN A 79 -4.51 7.54 -8.62
N ILE A 80 -4.42 8.52 -7.71
CA ILE A 80 -5.47 9.53 -7.49
C ILE A 80 -5.76 10.35 -8.74
N VAL A 81 -4.71 10.74 -9.48
CA VAL A 81 -4.84 11.55 -10.69
C VAL A 81 -5.32 10.71 -11.88
N GLN A 82 -4.85 9.45 -11.98
CA GLN A 82 -5.16 8.55 -13.08
C GLN A 82 -6.57 7.95 -13.00
N GLY A 83 -7.15 7.82 -11.79
CA GLY A 83 -8.56 7.43 -11.61
C GLY A 83 -9.56 8.37 -12.32
N LYS A 84 -9.12 9.55 -12.78
CA LYS A 84 -9.92 10.45 -13.61
C LYS A 84 -9.88 10.11 -15.12
N LYS A 85 -8.89 9.34 -15.59
CA LYS A 85 -8.58 9.13 -17.01
C LYS A 85 -8.93 7.75 -17.55
N ASP A 86 -8.88 6.71 -16.71
CA ASP A 86 -9.02 5.31 -17.16
C ASP A 86 -10.46 4.76 -17.05
N ASP A 87 -11.38 5.47 -16.40
CA ASP A 87 -12.80 5.10 -16.42
C ASP A 87 -13.45 5.73 -17.68
N GLU A 88 -13.71 4.89 -18.69
CA GLU A 88 -14.59 5.23 -19.83
C GLU A 88 -16.05 5.46 -19.37
N GLU A 89 -16.38 5.08 -18.13
CA GLU A 89 -17.60 5.43 -17.43
C GLU A 89 -17.47 6.85 -16.85
N GLU A 90 -18.38 7.73 -17.25
CA GLU A 90 -18.46 9.12 -16.79
C GLU A 90 -18.32 9.18 -15.26
N THR A 91 -17.32 9.91 -14.76
CA THR A 91 -16.99 10.06 -13.33
C THR A 91 -18.23 10.49 -12.53
N GLN A 92 -18.97 9.53 -11.98
CA GLN A 92 -20.30 9.77 -11.45
C GLN A 92 -20.23 10.14 -9.97
N TRP A 93 -20.71 11.35 -9.66
CA TRP A 93 -20.95 11.76 -8.28
C TRP A 93 -22.19 11.06 -7.73
N MET A 94 -22.07 10.54 -6.51
CA MET A 94 -23.19 9.98 -5.77
C MET A 94 -23.57 10.91 -4.61
N LYS A 95 -24.84 10.90 -4.22
CA LYS A 95 -25.35 11.67 -3.08
C LYS A 95 -25.44 10.79 -1.86
N ALA A 96 -24.88 11.25 -0.75
CA ALA A 96 -24.93 10.56 0.52
C ALA A 96 -25.40 11.50 1.63
N VAL A 97 -26.02 10.94 2.65
CA VAL A 97 -26.48 11.67 3.84
C VAL A 97 -25.73 11.17 5.07
N THR A 98 -25.27 12.09 5.92
CA THR A 98 -24.63 11.74 7.19
C THR A 98 -25.64 11.24 8.21
N VAL A 99 -25.29 10.15 8.90
CA VAL A 99 -26.14 9.47 9.89
C VAL A 99 -25.60 9.66 11.31
N GLY A 100 -24.28 9.81 11.44
CA GLY A 100 -23.59 9.98 12.71
C GLY A 100 -22.09 10.07 12.49
N CYS A 101 -21.35 10.49 13.51
CA CYS A 101 -19.91 10.57 13.47
C CYS A 101 -19.33 10.26 14.85
N SER A 102 -18.19 9.57 14.87
CA SER A 102 -17.36 9.40 16.07
C SER A 102 -15.96 9.95 15.80
N GLU A 103 -15.25 10.34 16.84
CA GLU A 103 -13.90 10.87 16.74
C GLU A 103 -12.96 10.08 17.65
N ILE A 104 -11.85 9.58 17.09
CA ILE A 104 -10.83 8.81 17.80
C ILE A 104 -9.47 9.20 17.23
N ASP A 105 -8.51 9.53 18.10
CA ASP A 105 -7.12 9.87 17.73
C ASP A 105 -6.99 10.94 16.63
N GLY A 106 -7.89 11.93 16.63
CA GLY A 106 -7.93 13.02 15.64
C GLY A 106 -8.52 12.63 14.28
N PHE A 107 -8.94 11.39 14.09
CA PHE A 107 -9.70 10.94 12.94
C PHE A 107 -11.20 11.04 13.20
N HIS A 108 -11.94 11.41 12.16
CA HIS A 108 -13.39 11.47 12.14
C HIS A 108 -13.92 10.24 11.41
N PHE A 109 -14.94 9.60 11.98
CA PHE A 109 -15.54 8.39 11.44
C PHE A 109 -17.02 8.60 11.12
N PRO A 110 -17.35 9.36 10.07
CA PRO A 110 -18.73 9.57 9.69
C PRO A 110 -19.32 8.29 9.11
N MET A 111 -20.57 8.04 9.47
CA MET A 111 -21.41 7.02 8.87
C MET A 111 -22.31 7.70 7.85
N ILE A 112 -22.25 7.25 6.60
CA ILE A 112 -23.07 7.78 5.51
C ILE A 112 -24.04 6.73 5.02
N SER A 113 -25.20 7.18 4.52
CA SER A 113 -26.16 6.34 3.81
C SER A 113 -26.37 6.90 2.40
N SER A 114 -26.39 6.02 1.41
CA SER A 114 -26.56 6.35 0.00
C SER A 114 -27.26 5.20 -0.70
N SER A 115 -28.20 5.52 -1.60
CA SER A 115 -28.86 4.52 -2.45
C SER A 115 -27.90 3.94 -3.50
N ASP A 116 -26.99 4.78 -4.01
CA ASP A 116 -26.21 4.47 -5.21
C ASP A 116 -24.77 4.12 -4.85
N ALA A 117 -24.60 3.20 -3.89
CA ALA A 117 -23.28 2.90 -3.33
C ALA A 117 -22.72 1.54 -3.74
N GLU A 118 -23.34 0.79 -4.66
CA GLU A 118 -22.99 -0.61 -4.96
C GLU A 118 -21.53 -0.81 -5.38
N SER A 119 -20.93 0.16 -6.07
CA SER A 119 -19.54 0.11 -6.54
C SER A 119 -18.48 0.39 -5.47
N ILE A 120 -18.89 0.85 -4.27
CA ILE A 120 -17.96 1.17 -3.18
C ILE A 120 -17.60 -0.07 -2.39
N SER A 121 -16.30 -0.32 -2.25
CA SER A 121 -15.72 -1.42 -1.48
C SER A 121 -14.88 -0.91 -0.31
N GLN A 122 -14.57 -1.82 0.62
CA GLN A 122 -13.62 -1.53 1.70
C GLN A 122 -12.26 -1.11 1.12
N ASN A 123 -11.61 -0.15 1.78
CA ASN A 123 -10.35 0.47 1.36
C ASN A 123 -10.43 1.34 0.10
N ASP A 124 -11.62 1.61 -0.42
CA ASP A 124 -11.77 2.64 -1.44
C ASP A 124 -11.47 4.02 -0.83
N LEU A 125 -10.70 4.81 -1.57
CA LEU A 125 -10.51 6.22 -1.35
C LEU A 125 -11.63 6.98 -2.05
N LEU A 126 -12.35 7.77 -1.28
CA LEU A 126 -13.43 8.62 -1.74
C LEU A 126 -13.03 10.09 -1.59
N LEU A 127 -13.61 10.94 -2.44
CA LEU A 127 -13.60 12.38 -2.32
C LEU A 127 -15.00 12.85 -1.92
N LEU A 128 -15.11 13.44 -0.74
CA LEU A 128 -16.36 14.03 -0.24
C LEU A 128 -16.32 15.54 -0.46
N SER A 129 -17.45 16.12 -0.87
CA SER A 129 -17.59 17.54 -1.14
C SER A 129 -18.99 18.04 -0.78
N ASN A 130 -19.09 19.33 -0.48
CA ASN A 130 -20.37 19.99 -0.28
C ASN A 130 -21.17 20.22 -1.57
N LYS A 131 -20.54 20.02 -2.73
CA LYS A 131 -21.14 20.11 -4.07
C LYS A 131 -20.30 19.39 -5.12
N GLU A 132 -20.85 19.12 -6.29
CA GLU A 132 -20.11 18.49 -7.38
C GLU A 132 -19.05 19.43 -7.97
N PHE A 133 -17.99 18.83 -8.50
CA PHE A 133 -16.93 19.59 -9.16
C PHE A 133 -17.42 19.96 -10.55
N GLY A 134 -17.41 21.25 -10.88
CA GLY A 134 -17.98 21.77 -12.12
C GLY A 134 -19.40 22.33 -11.96
N GLU A 135 -20.06 22.09 -10.82
CA GLU A 135 -21.35 22.69 -10.52
C GLU A 135 -21.16 24.17 -10.12
N GLY A 136 -21.45 25.05 -11.09
CA GLY A 136 -21.28 26.50 -11.01
C GLY A 136 -19.83 26.99 -11.25
N LYS A 137 -19.66 28.32 -11.35
CA LYS A 137 -18.36 28.95 -11.68
C LYS A 137 -17.29 28.89 -10.57
N ARG A 138 -17.64 28.50 -9.34
CA ARG A 138 -16.74 28.55 -8.18
C ARG A 138 -16.28 27.15 -7.77
N LEU A 139 -15.00 27.00 -7.45
CA LEU A 139 -14.47 25.76 -6.88
C LEU A 139 -15.07 25.48 -5.49
N PRO A 140 -15.26 24.21 -5.09
CA PRO A 140 -15.71 23.86 -3.75
C PRO A 140 -14.71 24.32 -2.69
N THR A 141 -15.21 24.82 -1.56
CA THR A 141 -14.41 25.28 -0.42
C THR A 141 -14.46 24.32 0.76
N ALA A 142 -15.23 23.24 0.65
CA ALA A 142 -15.35 22.17 1.63
C ALA A 142 -15.32 20.84 0.87
N TYR A 143 -14.16 20.20 0.88
CA TYR A 143 -13.98 18.84 0.37
C TYR A 143 -12.79 18.16 1.04
N ALA A 144 -12.84 16.84 1.17
CA ALA A 144 -11.81 16.05 1.82
C ALA A 144 -11.81 14.62 1.31
N PHE A 145 -10.67 13.95 1.43
CA PHE A 145 -10.59 12.52 1.20
C PHE A 145 -11.20 11.75 2.38
N ALA A 146 -11.76 10.59 2.08
CA ALA A 146 -12.25 9.63 3.06
C ALA A 146 -11.86 8.21 2.64
N LEU A 147 -11.42 7.40 3.59
CA LEU A 147 -11.22 5.97 3.40
C LEU A 147 -12.48 5.22 3.80
N VAL A 148 -12.91 4.23 3.03
CA VAL A 148 -13.96 3.30 3.44
C VAL A 148 -13.38 2.28 4.43
N GLU A 149 -13.77 2.36 5.70
CA GLU A 149 -13.35 1.39 6.72
C GLU A 149 -14.21 0.13 6.71
N ASP A 150 -15.52 0.32 6.63
CA ASP A 150 -16.50 -0.75 6.78
C ASP A 150 -17.73 -0.42 5.93
N ARG A 151 -18.32 -1.48 5.37
CA ARG A 151 -19.53 -1.39 4.54
C ARG A 151 -20.57 -2.32 5.11
N ARG A 152 -21.72 -1.75 5.44
CA ARG A 152 -22.96 -2.47 5.73
C ARG A 152 -23.94 -2.25 4.57
N PRO A 153 -25.00 -3.07 4.44
CA PRO A 153 -25.93 -2.99 3.31
C PRO A 153 -26.52 -1.59 3.07
N ASP A 154 -26.80 -0.83 4.13
CA ASP A 154 -27.47 0.47 4.09
C ASP A 154 -26.56 1.66 4.50
N LYS A 155 -25.36 1.36 5.03
CA LYS A 155 -24.48 2.34 5.67
C LYS A 155 -23.01 2.04 5.40
N ILE A 156 -22.25 3.10 5.17
CA ILE A 156 -20.80 3.03 4.97
C ILE A 156 -20.13 3.82 6.08
N ARG A 157 -19.19 3.19 6.76
CA ARG A 157 -18.33 3.87 7.73
C ARG A 157 -17.08 4.34 7.01
N LEU A 158 -16.84 5.64 7.12
CA LEU A 158 -15.66 6.28 6.56
C LEU A 158 -14.66 6.60 7.66
N ARG A 159 -13.40 6.85 7.26
CA ARG A 159 -12.35 7.45 8.07
C ARG A 159 -11.82 8.69 7.35
N MET A 160 -11.76 9.81 8.06
CA MET A 160 -11.32 11.10 7.54
C MET A 160 -10.33 11.76 8.51
N TYR A 161 -9.38 12.52 7.97
CA TYR A 161 -8.48 13.34 8.77
C TYR A 161 -8.71 14.82 8.44
N LEU A 162 -9.32 15.55 9.39
CA LEU A 162 -9.80 16.92 9.16
C LEU A 162 -9.07 17.97 10.02
N SER A 163 -7.94 17.59 10.66
CA SER A 163 -7.21 18.44 11.61
C SER A 163 -6.13 19.31 10.99
N GLY A 164 -5.79 19.09 9.73
CA GLY A 164 -4.83 19.91 8.98
C GLY A 164 -4.21 19.14 7.82
N GLU A 165 -3.49 19.83 6.95
CA GLU A 165 -2.73 19.19 5.88
C GLU A 165 -1.34 18.80 6.38
N VAL A 166 -0.92 17.56 6.12
CA VAL A 166 0.47 17.15 6.37
C VAL A 166 1.36 17.68 5.25
N LYS A 167 2.31 18.57 5.56
CA LYS A 167 3.23 19.16 4.57
C LYS A 167 4.53 18.39 4.43
N GLN A 168 5.05 17.87 5.53
CA GLN A 168 6.32 17.16 5.59
C GLN A 168 6.10 15.73 6.03
N LEU A 169 6.50 14.77 5.19
CA LEU A 169 6.36 13.34 5.49
C LEU A 169 7.16 12.95 6.74
N SER A 170 8.32 13.56 6.96
CA SER A 170 9.22 13.20 8.07
C SER A 170 8.74 13.67 9.44
N THR A 171 8.20 14.89 9.55
CA THR A 171 7.79 15.50 10.83
C THR A 171 6.31 15.32 11.12
N GLU A 172 5.51 14.97 10.10
CA GLU A 172 4.05 14.92 10.17
C GLU A 172 3.38 16.21 10.67
N GLU A 173 4.08 17.33 10.53
CA GLU A 173 3.56 18.64 10.90
C GLU A 173 2.32 18.96 10.09
N THR A 174 1.27 19.33 10.81
CA THR A 174 -0.05 19.61 10.24
C THR A 174 -0.32 21.09 10.26
N GLU A 175 -0.63 21.65 9.11
CA GLU A 175 -1.06 23.03 8.97
C GLU A 175 -2.58 23.10 8.89
N ALA A 176 -3.17 23.99 9.68
CA ALA A 176 -4.60 24.26 9.58
C ALA A 176 -4.94 24.71 8.15
N CYS A 177 -5.98 24.13 7.55
CA CYS A 177 -6.48 24.57 6.26
C CYS A 177 -7.99 24.81 6.30
N PRO A 178 -8.48 25.93 5.73
CA PRO A 178 -9.90 26.26 5.72
C PRO A 178 -10.77 25.17 5.08
N ARG A 179 -10.26 24.49 4.05
CA ARG A 179 -10.95 23.41 3.34
C ARG A 179 -11.39 22.27 4.26
N LEU A 180 -10.45 21.75 5.07
CA LEU A 180 -10.76 20.65 6.00
C LEU A 180 -11.60 21.13 7.18
N LEU A 181 -11.36 22.36 7.67
CA LEU A 181 -12.18 22.96 8.72
C LEU A 181 -13.64 23.13 8.30
N ASN A 182 -13.89 23.57 7.06
CA ASN A 182 -15.23 23.70 6.50
C ASN A 182 -15.92 22.33 6.30
N MET A 183 -15.16 21.25 6.15
CA MET A 183 -15.72 19.90 6.03
C MET A 183 -16.21 19.32 7.35
N ARG A 184 -15.60 19.69 8.49
CA ARG A 184 -15.96 19.18 9.81
C ARG A 184 -17.46 19.22 10.11
N PRO A 185 -18.15 20.38 10.06
CA PRO A 185 -19.58 20.44 10.37
C PRO A 185 -20.44 19.61 9.41
N LEU A 186 -19.99 19.41 8.16
CA LEU A 186 -20.71 18.61 7.17
C LEU A 186 -20.65 17.12 7.46
N VAL A 187 -19.67 16.65 8.24
CA VAL A 187 -19.51 15.23 8.57
C VAL A 187 -19.88 14.90 10.01
N THR A 188 -19.77 15.87 10.94
CA THR A 188 -20.10 15.68 12.36
C THR A 188 -21.58 15.85 12.67
N GLU A 189 -22.28 16.68 11.90
CA GLU A 189 -23.72 16.87 12.05
C GLU A 189 -24.50 15.80 11.26
N ASN A 190 -25.66 15.41 11.78
CA ASN A 190 -26.56 14.46 11.12
C ASN A 190 -27.35 15.13 10.00
N ALA A 191 -27.83 14.32 9.05
CA ALA A 191 -28.68 14.73 7.95
C ALA A 191 -28.07 15.79 7.03
N LYS A 192 -26.74 15.85 6.92
CA LYS A 192 -26.05 16.69 5.93
C LYS A 192 -25.93 15.94 4.61
N LEU A 193 -26.26 16.64 3.53
CA LEU A 193 -26.07 16.15 2.17
C LEU A 193 -24.61 16.33 1.75
N LEU A 194 -24.02 15.25 1.23
CA LEU A 194 -22.68 15.20 0.71
C LEU A 194 -22.71 14.67 -0.73
N HIS A 195 -21.79 15.18 -1.54
CA HIS A 195 -21.46 14.60 -2.83
C HIS A 195 -20.19 13.78 -2.65
N VAL A 196 -20.24 12.54 -3.12
CA VAL A 196 -19.17 11.55 -2.95
C VAL A 196 -18.71 11.13 -4.33
N LEU A 197 -17.40 11.01 -4.50
CA LEU A 197 -16.78 10.48 -5.70
C LEU A 197 -15.80 9.39 -5.31
N LYS A 198 -15.90 8.21 -5.93
CA LYS A 198 -14.89 7.16 -5.80
C LYS A 198 -13.65 7.52 -6.62
N ILE A 199 -12.45 7.37 -6.03
CA ILE A 199 -11.18 7.70 -6.68
C ILE A 199 -10.41 6.44 -7.08
N CYS A 200 -10.04 5.60 -6.11
CA CYS A 200 -9.31 4.36 -6.34
C CYS A 200 -9.36 3.47 -5.10
N SER A 201 -8.89 2.22 -5.19
CA SER A 201 -8.66 1.38 -4.00
C SER A 201 -7.25 1.55 -3.47
N LEU A 202 -7.10 1.74 -2.15
CA LEU A 202 -5.79 1.83 -1.49
C LEU A 202 -5.27 0.48 -0.99
N SER A 203 -5.98 -0.63 -1.24
CA SER A 203 -5.68 -1.94 -0.66
C SER A 203 -4.25 -2.43 -0.93
N THR A 204 -3.75 -2.25 -2.15
CA THR A 204 -2.41 -2.73 -2.53
C THR A 204 -1.33 -1.87 -1.92
N ILE A 205 -1.42 -0.55 -2.12
CA ILE A 205 -0.40 0.39 -1.69
C ILE A 205 -0.34 0.55 -0.15
N ALA A 206 -1.45 0.37 0.56
CA ALA A 206 -1.45 0.31 2.02
C ALA A 206 -0.68 -0.91 2.54
N ARG A 207 -0.82 -2.08 1.89
CA ARG A 207 -0.05 -3.29 2.25
C ARG A 207 1.43 -3.12 1.96
N GLU A 208 1.77 -2.51 0.82
CA GLU A 208 3.16 -2.18 0.48
C GLU A 208 3.78 -1.22 1.49
N TYR A 209 3.01 -0.22 1.95
CA TYR A 209 3.47 0.71 2.97
C TYR A 209 3.78 0.00 4.30
N VAL A 210 2.88 -0.87 4.76
CA VAL A 210 3.11 -1.68 5.96
C VAL A 210 4.32 -2.60 5.78
N ALA A 211 4.46 -3.25 4.63
CA ALA A 211 5.63 -4.09 4.32
C ALA A 211 6.95 -3.30 4.35
N LEU A 212 6.97 -2.11 3.76
CA LEU A 212 8.12 -1.20 3.76
C LEU A 212 8.54 -0.83 5.19
N ARG A 213 7.58 -0.46 6.03
CA ARG A 213 7.83 -0.06 7.42
C ARG A 213 8.20 -1.24 8.33
N SER A 214 7.80 -2.45 7.95
CA SER A 214 8.05 -3.67 8.72
C SER A 214 9.37 -4.37 8.35
N VAL A 215 10.13 -3.84 7.39
CA VAL A 215 11.35 -4.49 6.86
C VAL A 215 12.37 -4.81 7.95
N ILE A 216 12.46 -3.99 9.00
CA ILE A 216 13.39 -4.20 10.13
C ILE A 216 13.13 -5.50 10.90
N SER A 217 11.88 -5.98 10.88
CA SER A 217 11.44 -7.18 11.58
C SER A 217 11.63 -8.46 10.76
N LEU A 218 11.99 -8.35 9.47
CA LEU A 218 12.11 -9.51 8.59
C LEU A 218 13.41 -10.28 8.86
N PRO A 219 13.37 -11.62 8.91
CA PRO A 219 14.56 -12.43 9.17
C PRO A 219 15.60 -12.35 8.03
N PHE A 220 15.19 -11.95 6.83
CA PHE A 220 16.03 -11.78 5.64
C PHE A 220 16.25 -10.31 5.27
N LYS A 221 16.12 -9.38 6.22
CA LYS A 221 16.30 -7.94 5.97
C LYS A 221 17.67 -7.61 5.35
N ASP A 222 18.74 -8.24 5.81
CA ASP A 222 20.10 -7.93 5.33
C ASP A 222 20.27 -8.37 3.87
N LEU A 223 19.59 -9.45 3.47
CA LEU A 223 19.51 -9.88 2.07
C LEU A 223 18.73 -8.87 1.21
N ILE A 224 17.60 -8.34 1.72
CA ILE A 224 16.83 -7.29 1.04
C ILE A 224 17.68 -6.01 0.84
N LEU A 225 18.38 -5.58 1.90
CA LEU A 225 19.18 -4.35 1.87
C LEU A 225 20.41 -4.48 0.99
N SER A 226 21.10 -5.63 1.02
CA SER A 226 22.30 -5.84 0.22
C SER A 226 22.02 -6.18 -1.24
N ALA A 227 20.83 -6.75 -1.53
CA ALA A 227 20.50 -7.39 -2.81
C ALA A 227 21.58 -8.37 -3.31
N ALA A 228 22.39 -8.90 -2.38
CA ALA A 228 23.48 -9.80 -2.73
C ALA A 228 22.92 -11.21 -2.96
N GLU A 229 23.40 -11.90 -4.00
CA GLU A 229 23.22 -13.34 -4.08
C GLU A 229 23.96 -13.95 -2.90
N SER A 230 23.24 -14.60 -1.99
CA SER A 230 23.85 -15.31 -0.88
C SER A 230 24.69 -16.46 -1.45
N ASN A 231 26.00 -16.27 -1.53
CA ASN A 231 26.95 -17.37 -1.74
C ASN A 231 26.92 -18.26 -0.49
N HIS A 232 25.91 -19.11 -0.39
CA HIS A 232 25.89 -20.16 0.61
C HIS A 232 26.95 -21.18 0.23
N THR A 233 28.11 -21.11 0.89
CA THR A 233 29.03 -22.24 0.98
C THR A 233 28.26 -23.40 1.60
N THR A 234 28.09 -24.45 0.80
CA THR A 234 27.32 -25.66 1.06
C THR A 234 27.99 -26.54 2.11
N GLU A 235 28.00 -26.14 3.39
CA GLU A 235 28.58 -27.02 4.41
C GLU A 235 27.71 -27.37 5.63
N ASP A 236 26.54 -26.79 5.90
CA ASP A 236 25.86 -27.18 7.16
C ASP A 236 24.32 -27.38 7.19
N HIS A 237 23.59 -27.22 6.08
CA HIS A 237 22.13 -27.44 6.08
C HIS A 237 21.65 -28.37 4.96
N ALA A 238 22.24 -29.55 4.82
CA ALA A 238 21.79 -30.56 3.86
C ALA A 238 20.47 -31.22 4.33
N TRP A 239 19.33 -30.65 3.92
CA TRP A 239 18.04 -31.34 3.99
C TRP A 239 18.08 -32.55 3.06
N LYS A 240 17.79 -33.75 3.58
CA LYS A 240 17.80 -34.98 2.77
C LYS A 240 16.42 -35.19 2.16
N ILE A 241 16.36 -35.16 0.84
CA ILE A 241 15.19 -35.54 0.05
C ILE A 241 15.16 -37.08 -0.08
N SER A 242 13.98 -37.70 0.00
CA SER A 242 13.84 -39.16 -0.17
C SER A 242 14.26 -39.60 -1.58
N ARG A 243 14.77 -40.84 -1.73
CA ARG A 243 15.21 -41.37 -3.04
C ARG A 243 14.11 -41.32 -4.12
N PRO A 244 12.86 -41.74 -3.85
CA PRO A 244 11.80 -41.68 -4.86
C PRO A 244 11.49 -40.26 -5.33
N LEU A 245 11.56 -39.28 -4.42
CA LEU A 245 11.33 -37.89 -4.76
C LEU A 245 12.51 -37.28 -5.52
N LYS A 246 13.75 -37.64 -5.16
CA LYS A 246 14.94 -37.25 -5.91
C LYS A 246 14.88 -37.80 -7.34
N GLU A 247 14.56 -39.07 -7.51
CA GLU A 247 14.41 -39.72 -8.81
C GLU A 247 13.29 -39.08 -9.64
N PHE A 248 12.14 -38.76 -9.01
CA PHE A 248 11.06 -38.05 -9.65
C PHE A 248 11.46 -36.63 -10.11
N LEU A 249 12.19 -35.88 -9.28
CA LEU A 249 12.66 -34.54 -9.64
C LEU A 249 13.69 -34.59 -10.77
N GLU A 250 14.64 -35.52 -10.73
CA GLU A 250 15.66 -35.71 -11.77
C GLU A 250 15.04 -36.21 -13.10
N SER A 251 13.95 -36.98 -13.06
CA SER A 251 13.27 -37.46 -14.26
C SER A 251 12.33 -36.43 -14.89
N ASN A 252 11.80 -35.50 -14.11
CA ASN A 252 10.80 -34.52 -14.56
C ASN A 252 11.33 -33.09 -14.71
N HIS A 253 12.54 -32.80 -14.22
CA HIS A 253 13.17 -31.50 -14.35
C HIS A 253 14.50 -31.58 -15.10
N ASN A 254 14.74 -30.60 -15.97
CA ASN A 254 16.04 -30.44 -16.60
C ASN A 254 17.03 -29.75 -15.65
N LYS A 255 18.33 -29.82 -15.98
CA LYS A 255 19.40 -29.27 -15.15
C LYS A 255 19.21 -27.79 -14.79
N SER A 256 18.73 -26.97 -15.74
CA SER A 256 18.44 -25.56 -15.49
C SER A 256 17.26 -25.32 -14.53
N GLN A 257 16.27 -26.21 -14.49
CA GLN A 257 15.14 -26.15 -13.56
C GLN A 257 15.53 -26.62 -12.14
N LEU A 258 16.54 -27.48 -12.03
CA LEU A 258 17.11 -27.89 -10.75
C LEU A 258 18.07 -26.84 -10.17
N ASP A 259 18.79 -26.12 -11.05
CA ASP A 259 19.80 -25.14 -10.67
C ASP A 259 19.24 -23.71 -10.50
N ALA A 260 18.05 -23.38 -11.04
CA ALA A 260 17.50 -22.03 -10.99
C ALA A 260 15.96 -21.94 -11.00
N ILE A 261 15.44 -20.91 -10.33
CA ILE A 261 14.04 -20.43 -10.44
C ILE A 261 13.88 -19.41 -11.60
N ASN A 262 14.97 -19.09 -12.31
CA ASN A 262 14.98 -18.15 -13.44
C ASN A 262 14.90 -18.89 -14.79
N GLY A 263 13.71 -19.36 -15.15
CA GLY A 263 13.46 -19.95 -16.46
C GLY A 263 12.90 -18.93 -17.49
N PRO A 264 13.30 -18.94 -18.77
CA PRO A 264 12.60 -18.23 -19.85
C PRO A 264 11.10 -18.63 -19.98
N PRO A 265 10.26 -17.87 -20.70
CA PRO A 265 8.88 -18.29 -20.99
C PRO A 265 8.84 -19.72 -21.59
N GLY A 266 7.89 -20.55 -21.13
CA GLY A 266 7.74 -21.95 -21.61
C GLY A 266 8.71 -22.97 -20.98
N THR A 267 9.62 -22.56 -20.09
CA THR A 267 10.58 -23.48 -19.45
C THR A 267 10.08 -24.11 -18.15
N GLY A 268 8.76 -24.25 -17.99
CA GLY A 268 8.18 -25.04 -16.89
C GLY A 268 8.39 -24.48 -15.48
N LYS A 269 8.52 -23.17 -15.29
CA LYS A 269 8.65 -22.51 -13.97
C LYS A 269 7.63 -23.01 -12.93
N THR A 270 6.38 -23.20 -13.34
CA THR A 270 5.33 -23.76 -12.47
C THR A 270 5.65 -25.19 -12.03
N GLN A 271 6.15 -26.02 -12.94
CA GLN A 271 6.57 -27.39 -12.60
C GLN A 271 7.75 -27.37 -11.63
N THR A 272 8.72 -26.49 -11.84
CA THR A 272 9.85 -26.29 -10.89
C THR A 272 9.35 -25.90 -9.50
N ILE A 273 8.37 -25.01 -9.39
CA ILE A 273 7.76 -24.62 -8.09
C ILE A 273 7.07 -25.83 -7.44
N LEU A 274 6.32 -26.63 -8.20
CA LEU A 274 5.68 -27.84 -7.67
C LEU A 274 6.71 -28.87 -7.17
N GLY A 275 7.81 -29.04 -7.91
CA GLY A 275 8.94 -29.88 -7.50
C GLY A 275 9.58 -29.40 -6.20
N LEU A 276 9.82 -28.09 -6.09
CA LEU A 276 10.39 -27.47 -4.88
C LEU A 276 9.46 -27.62 -3.67
N LEU A 277 8.15 -27.37 -3.83
CA LEU A 277 7.16 -27.54 -2.77
C LEU A 277 7.10 -29.00 -2.30
N SER A 278 7.10 -29.94 -3.25
CA SER A 278 7.15 -31.37 -2.94
C SER A 278 8.43 -31.73 -2.15
N ALA A 279 9.59 -31.22 -2.59
CA ALA A 279 10.86 -31.39 -1.90
C ALA A 279 10.80 -30.86 -0.46
N ILE A 280 10.30 -29.65 -0.24
CA ILE A 280 10.19 -29.03 1.09
C ILE A 280 9.23 -29.83 1.99
N LEU A 281 8.07 -30.23 1.48
CA LEU A 281 7.05 -30.95 2.27
C LEU A 281 7.47 -32.36 2.67
N HIS A 282 8.32 -33.01 1.87
CA HIS A 282 8.78 -34.38 2.11
C HIS A 282 10.21 -34.47 2.63
N ALA A 283 10.93 -33.35 2.74
CA ALA A 283 12.28 -33.34 3.29
C ALA A 283 12.24 -33.60 4.79
N THR A 284 13.11 -34.50 5.25
CA THR A 284 13.28 -34.79 6.67
C THR A 284 14.58 -34.16 7.17
N PRO A 285 14.58 -33.54 8.37
CA PRO A 285 15.80 -33.01 8.96
C PRO A 285 16.84 -34.13 9.07
N ALA A 286 18.07 -33.88 8.61
CA ALA A 286 19.17 -34.79 8.87
C ALA A 286 19.39 -34.83 10.39
N ARG A 287 19.09 -35.96 11.03
CA ARG A 287 19.24 -36.14 12.49
C ARG A 287 20.60 -35.62 12.95
N VAL A 288 20.61 -34.70 13.92
CA VAL A 288 21.80 -34.31 14.68
C VAL A 288 22.39 -35.58 15.26
N HIS A 289 23.55 -35.99 14.75
CA HIS A 289 24.23 -37.18 15.23
C HIS A 289 24.61 -36.94 16.70
N SER A 290 23.92 -37.63 17.61
CA SER A 290 24.31 -37.76 19.00
C SER A 290 25.71 -38.36 19.04
N ASN A 291 26.70 -37.59 19.52
CA ASN A 291 28.02 -38.10 19.89
C ASN A 291 27.84 -39.24 20.90
N ARG A 292 27.93 -40.49 20.42
CA ARG A 292 28.22 -41.64 21.28
C ARG A 292 29.73 -41.67 21.45
N TYR A 293 30.19 -41.32 22.66
CA TYR A 293 31.55 -41.62 23.08
C TYR A 293 31.80 -43.14 23.06
N PRO A 294 32.94 -43.62 22.56
CA PRO A 294 33.32 -45.02 22.69
C PRO A 294 33.73 -45.31 24.14
N ALA A 295 33.42 -46.53 24.57
CA ALA A 295 33.74 -47.10 25.88
C ALA A 295 35.25 -47.31 26.09
#